data_AF-A0A6C0NZM0-F1
#
_entry.id   AF-A0A6C0NZM0-F1
#
_cell.length_a   1.000
_cell.length_b   1.000
_cell.length_c   1.000
_cell.angle_alpha   90.00
_cell.angle_beta   90.00
_cell.angle_gamma   90.00
#
_symmetry.space_group_name_H-M   'P 1'
#
loop_
_entity.id
_entity.type
_entity.pdbx_description
1 polymer ?
#
loop_
_entity_poly.entity_id
_entity_poly.type
_entity_poly.pdbx_seq_one_letter_code
_entity_poly.pdbx_strand_id
1 'polypeptide(L)'
;MDRKVPETITRRAFLSTTAKAVIGAAGLAAGSSGLFYYGAVKHRTIGSDAPPNNIVKLGEIADLKLLRGVAKVAYEATYIDAWYTKPVSGFVYVTVGESGQLLIMSPACSHLGCTVVPASDAQQDGNKNMFFWCPCHGAGFDSEGGAVYAVKRGLDTYEPIISDGSVYFDIMKPMPGATID
;
A
#
# COMPACT_ATOMS: atom_id res chain seq x y z
N MET A 1 -64.44 -31.84 30.23
CA MET A 1 -63.08 -31.59 29.74
C MET A 1 -63.07 -31.92 28.26
N ASP A 2 -63.22 -30.91 27.42
CA ASP A 2 -63.33 -31.06 25.97
C ASP A 2 -61.91 -31.19 25.40
N ARG A 3 -61.51 -32.42 25.01
CA ARG A 3 -60.19 -32.68 24.44
C ARG A 3 -60.24 -32.40 22.94
N LYS A 4 -59.72 -31.23 22.52
CA LYS A 4 -59.40 -30.95 21.12
C LYS A 4 -58.31 -31.93 20.66
N VAL A 5 -58.68 -32.93 19.86
CA VAL A 5 -57.72 -33.84 19.19
C VAL A 5 -57.10 -33.07 18.01
N PRO A 6 -55.78 -33.13 17.78
CA PRO A 6 -55.16 -32.43 16.65
C PRO A 6 -55.68 -32.97 15.31
N GLU A 7 -55.97 -32.08 14.37
CA GLU A 7 -56.36 -32.45 13.00
C GLU A 7 -55.25 -33.29 12.35
N THR A 8 -55.61 -34.46 11.82
CA THR A 8 -54.66 -35.32 11.10
C THR A 8 -54.29 -34.67 9.77
N ILE A 9 -53.00 -34.32 9.59
CA ILE A 9 -52.51 -33.70 8.36
C ILE A 9 -52.72 -34.65 7.18
N THR A 10 -53.45 -34.21 6.16
CA THR A 10 -53.67 -35.02 4.96
C THR A 10 -52.39 -35.13 4.13
N ARG A 11 -52.20 -36.26 3.42
CA ARG A 11 -51.04 -36.47 2.52
C ARG A 11 -50.87 -35.33 1.51
N ARG A 12 -51.98 -34.81 0.98
CA ARG A 12 -51.99 -33.66 0.06
C ARG A 12 -51.49 -32.38 0.73
N ALA A 13 -51.94 -32.11 1.96
CA ALA A 13 -51.50 -30.94 2.72
C ALA A 13 -49.99 -31.01 3.03
N PHE A 14 -49.50 -32.18 3.46
CA PHE A 14 -48.07 -32.40 3.71
C PHE A 14 -47.24 -32.18 2.44
N LEU A 15 -47.55 -32.89 1.34
CA LEU A 15 -46.79 -32.80 0.09
C LEU A 15 -46.82 -31.39 -0.50
N SER A 16 -47.98 -30.71 -0.47
CA SER A 16 -48.09 -29.34 -0.99
C SER A 16 -47.31 -28.32 -0.16
N THR A 17 -47.24 -28.50 1.17
CA THR A 17 -46.52 -27.59 2.07
C THR A 17 -45.02 -27.80 1.92
N THR A 18 -44.55 -29.04 1.91
CA THR A 18 -43.13 -29.37 1.70
C THR A 18 -42.66 -28.90 0.32
N ALA A 19 -43.45 -29.09 -0.74
CA ALA A 19 -43.09 -28.61 -2.08
C ALA A 19 -42.94 -27.09 -2.12
N LYS A 20 -43.88 -26.34 -1.51
CA LYS A 20 -43.78 -24.87 -1.41
C LYS A 20 -42.56 -24.43 -0.61
N ALA A 21 -42.25 -25.10 0.49
CA ALA A 21 -41.09 -24.79 1.32
C ALA A 21 -39.77 -25.01 0.56
N VAL A 22 -39.65 -26.14 -0.15
CA VAL A 22 -38.45 -26.45 -0.95
C VAL A 22 -38.27 -25.46 -2.11
N ILE A 23 -39.35 -25.17 -2.85
CA ILE A 23 -39.31 -24.20 -3.95
C ILE A 23 -38.98 -22.79 -3.44
N GLY A 24 -39.57 -22.37 -2.31
CA GLY A 24 -39.29 -21.09 -1.69
C GLY A 24 -37.82 -20.96 -1.24
N ALA A 25 -37.28 -21.99 -0.59
CA ALA A 25 -35.88 -22.01 -0.17
C ALA A 25 -34.92 -21.98 -1.38
N ALA A 26 -35.21 -22.75 -2.43
CA ALA A 26 -34.43 -22.74 -3.66
C ALA A 26 -34.49 -21.37 -4.36
N GLY A 27 -35.65 -20.73 -4.39
CA GLY A 27 -35.82 -19.39 -4.95
C GLY A 27 -35.02 -18.31 -4.20
N LEU A 28 -34.99 -18.36 -2.86
CA LEU A 28 -34.18 -17.44 -2.04
C LEU A 28 -32.67 -17.66 -2.24
N ALA A 29 -32.24 -18.92 -2.29
CA ALA A 29 -30.83 -19.24 -2.56
C ALA A 29 -30.40 -18.78 -3.95
N ALA A 30 -31.17 -19.10 -5.00
CA ALA A 30 -30.86 -18.67 -6.36
C ALA A 30 -30.92 -17.15 -6.53
N GLY A 31 -31.92 -16.49 -5.93
CA GLY A 31 -32.07 -15.04 -5.98
C GLY A 31 -30.93 -14.30 -5.27
N SER A 32 -30.53 -14.77 -4.08
CA SER A 32 -29.39 -14.19 -3.35
C SER A 32 -28.08 -14.39 -4.12
N SER A 33 -27.77 -15.60 -4.59
CA SER A 33 -26.59 -15.85 -5.41
C SER A 33 -26.56 -15.01 -6.69
N GLY A 34 -27.72 -14.84 -7.36
CA GLY A 34 -27.85 -13.98 -8.53
C GLY A 34 -27.57 -12.50 -8.23
N LEU A 35 -28.07 -11.99 -7.09
CA LEU A 35 -27.79 -10.61 -6.65
C LEU A 35 -26.31 -10.41 -6.29
N PHE A 36 -25.68 -11.35 -5.60
CA PHE A 36 -24.24 -11.29 -5.30
C PHE A 36 -23.38 -11.36 -6.56
N TYR A 37 -23.72 -12.23 -7.51
CA TYR A 37 -23.05 -12.30 -8.80
C TYR A 37 -23.23 -11.01 -9.60
N TYR A 38 -24.45 -10.47 -9.66
CA TYR A 38 -24.73 -9.20 -10.32
C TYR A 38 -23.91 -8.05 -9.71
N GLY A 39 -23.84 -7.96 -8.37
CA GLY A 39 -22.97 -7.01 -7.69
C GLY A 39 -21.50 -7.22 -8.04
N ALA A 40 -20.99 -8.44 -8.00
CA ALA A 40 -19.59 -8.74 -8.33
C ALA A 40 -19.21 -8.35 -9.77
N VAL A 41 -20.13 -8.50 -10.73
CA VAL A 41 -19.89 -8.20 -12.14
C VAL A 41 -20.11 -6.71 -12.46
N LYS A 42 -21.14 -6.08 -11.89
CA LYS A 42 -21.54 -4.69 -12.23
C LYS A 42 -20.98 -3.61 -11.30
N HIS A 43 -20.67 -3.92 -10.04
CA HIS A 43 -20.09 -2.95 -9.10
C HIS A 43 -18.56 -2.86 -9.17
N ARG A 44 -17.91 -3.68 -10.01
CA ARG A 44 -16.47 -3.61 -10.27
C ARG A 44 -16.03 -2.33 -11.00
N THR A 45 -17.00 -1.50 -11.43
CA THR A 45 -16.78 -0.21 -12.10
C THR A 45 -17.09 1.00 -11.22
N ILE A 46 -17.33 0.83 -9.91
CA ILE A 46 -17.24 1.95 -8.95
C ILE A 46 -15.84 1.92 -8.32
N GLY A 47 -14.84 2.10 -9.17
CA GLY A 47 -13.45 2.33 -8.79
C GLY A 47 -12.98 3.41 -9.73
N SER A 48 -12.66 4.59 -9.19
CA SER A 48 -12.19 5.73 -9.94
C SER A 48 -11.02 5.35 -10.85
N ASP A 49 -10.98 5.91 -12.06
CA ASP A 49 -9.77 5.91 -12.90
C ASP A 49 -8.57 6.58 -12.20
N ALA A 50 -8.85 7.35 -11.13
CA ALA A 50 -7.83 7.90 -10.25
C ALA A 50 -7.28 6.84 -9.28
N PRO A 51 -5.95 6.71 -9.15
CA PRO A 51 -5.32 5.83 -8.17
C PRO A 51 -5.73 6.21 -6.73
N PRO A 52 -5.69 5.26 -5.77
CA PRO A 52 -5.94 5.54 -4.35
C PRO A 52 -5.12 6.73 -3.84
N ASN A 53 -5.66 7.51 -2.90
CA ASN A 53 -5.03 8.75 -2.44
C ASN A 53 -3.68 8.58 -1.70
N ASN A 54 -3.30 7.34 -1.34
CA ASN A 54 -1.99 6.99 -0.79
C ASN A 54 -0.96 6.63 -1.88
N ILE A 55 -1.38 6.56 -3.14
CA ILE A 55 -0.51 6.40 -4.29
C ILE A 55 -0.20 7.79 -4.84
N VAL A 56 1.07 8.16 -4.81
CA VAL A 56 1.53 9.50 -5.17
C VAL A 56 2.31 9.44 -6.47
N LYS A 57 2.02 10.34 -7.41
CA LYS A 57 2.83 10.57 -8.61
C LYS A 57 4.12 11.33 -8.24
N LEU A 58 5.28 10.76 -8.58
CA LEU A 58 6.58 11.41 -8.41
C LEU A 58 7.00 12.25 -9.61
N GLY A 59 6.61 11.84 -10.82
CA GLY A 59 6.99 12.52 -12.05
C GLY A 59 6.98 11.58 -13.25
N GLU A 60 7.42 12.09 -14.40
CA GLU A 60 7.57 11.27 -15.60
C GLU A 60 8.81 10.40 -15.53
N ILE A 61 8.70 9.16 -16.01
CA ILE A 61 9.81 8.20 -15.98
C ILE A 61 11.01 8.68 -16.78
N ALA A 62 10.76 9.41 -17.89
CA ALA A 62 11.81 9.96 -18.73
C ALA A 62 12.67 10.96 -17.96
N ASP A 63 12.04 11.84 -17.17
CA ASP A 63 12.73 12.86 -16.38
C ASP A 63 13.48 12.24 -15.20
N LEU A 64 12.82 11.31 -14.48
CA LEU A 64 13.41 10.65 -13.33
C LEU A 64 14.63 9.79 -13.69
N LYS A 65 14.65 9.19 -14.89
CA LYS A 65 15.81 8.44 -15.39
C LYS A 65 16.98 9.33 -15.83
N LEU A 66 16.77 10.63 -15.98
CA LEU A 66 17.83 11.60 -16.34
C LEU A 66 18.50 12.23 -15.11
N LEU A 67 18.06 11.88 -13.90
CA LEU A 67 18.65 12.37 -12.66
C LEU A 67 20.15 12.04 -12.59
N ARG A 68 20.95 13.05 -12.27
CA ARG A 68 22.38 12.89 -11.96
C ARG A 68 22.56 13.10 -10.46
N GLY A 69 22.53 12.01 -9.71
CA GLY A 69 22.57 12.01 -8.25
C GLY A 69 21.17 11.96 -7.62
N VAL A 70 21.10 12.34 -6.34
CA VAL A 70 19.89 12.20 -5.53
C VAL A 70 19.02 13.46 -5.60
N ALA A 71 17.78 13.30 -6.02
CA ALA A 71 16.75 14.34 -5.97
C ALA A 71 15.88 14.20 -4.71
N LYS A 72 15.47 15.32 -4.12
CA LYS A 72 14.46 15.36 -3.05
C LYS A 72 13.11 15.72 -3.68
N VAL A 73 12.14 14.82 -3.61
CA VAL A 73 10.81 15.00 -4.21
C VAL A 73 9.77 15.08 -3.10
N ALA A 74 9.12 16.24 -2.96
CA ALA A 74 8.04 16.43 -2.00
C ALA A 74 6.75 15.78 -2.50
N TYR A 75 5.90 15.36 -1.57
CA TYR A 75 4.58 14.83 -1.87
C TYR A 75 3.53 15.24 -0.85
N GLU A 76 2.28 15.22 -1.30
CA GLU A 76 1.09 15.26 -0.46
C GLU A 76 0.23 14.05 -0.78
N ALA A 77 -0.35 13.45 0.25
CA ALA A 77 -1.19 12.27 0.14
C ALA A 77 -2.25 12.25 1.25
N THR A 78 -3.18 11.32 1.14
CA THR A 78 -4.02 10.95 2.29
C THR A 78 -4.00 9.44 2.45
N TYR A 79 -4.02 8.97 3.69
CA TYR A 79 -4.16 7.55 3.98
C TYR A 79 -5.31 7.31 4.96
N ILE A 80 -5.89 6.12 4.88
CA ILE A 80 -6.98 5.69 5.77
C ILE A 80 -6.36 4.88 6.89
N ASP A 81 -6.54 5.38 8.11
CA ASP A 81 -6.20 4.70 9.37
C ASP A 81 -7.51 4.27 10.04
N ALA A 82 -7.89 3.00 9.80
CA ALA A 82 -9.19 2.44 10.16
C ALA A 82 -10.38 3.28 9.67
N TRP A 83 -10.91 4.17 10.53
CA TRP A 83 -12.08 5.01 10.24
C TRP A 83 -11.75 6.47 9.94
N TYR A 84 -10.47 6.84 9.94
CA TYR A 84 -10.04 8.22 9.76
C TYR A 84 -9.16 8.38 8.53
N THR A 85 -9.50 9.36 7.70
CA THR A 85 -8.63 9.82 6.61
C THR A 85 -7.70 10.90 7.17
N LYS A 86 -6.38 10.66 7.07
CA LYS A 86 -5.35 11.60 7.53
C LYS A 86 -4.60 12.19 6.34
N PRO A 87 -4.50 13.53 6.23
CA PRO A 87 -3.57 14.14 5.30
C PRO A 87 -2.13 13.92 5.77
N VAL A 88 -1.23 13.71 4.83
CA VAL A 88 0.21 13.60 5.09
C VAL A 88 0.97 14.33 3.99
N SER A 89 1.91 15.16 4.41
CA SER A 89 2.88 15.81 3.54
C SER A 89 4.26 15.31 3.92
N GLY A 90 5.08 15.01 2.92
CA GLY A 90 6.39 14.43 3.13
C GLY A 90 7.30 14.64 1.92
N PHE A 91 8.39 13.91 1.90
CA PHE A 91 9.25 13.81 0.74
C PHE A 91 9.94 12.46 0.71
N VAL A 92 10.42 12.08 -0.47
CA VAL A 92 11.30 10.94 -0.69
C VAL A 92 12.58 11.42 -1.37
N TYR A 93 13.65 10.64 -1.21
CA TYR A 93 14.83 10.77 -2.03
C TYR A 93 14.72 9.85 -3.23
N VAL A 94 14.99 10.36 -4.43
CA VAL A 94 14.92 9.60 -5.68
C VAL A 94 16.27 9.64 -6.37
N THR A 95 16.79 8.50 -6.76
CA THR A 95 18.03 8.40 -7.54
C THR A 95 17.91 7.29 -8.58
N VAL A 96 18.85 7.27 -9.52
CA VAL A 96 19.09 6.11 -10.38
C VAL A 96 20.30 5.38 -9.82
N GLY A 97 20.12 4.14 -9.38
CA GLY A 97 21.20 3.31 -8.86
C GLY A 97 22.18 2.89 -9.96
N GLU A 98 23.31 2.31 -9.57
CA GLU A 98 24.39 1.92 -10.49
C GLU A 98 23.93 0.94 -11.57
N SER A 99 22.93 0.09 -11.30
CA SER A 99 22.38 -0.85 -12.28
C SER A 99 21.31 -0.22 -13.20
N GLY A 100 21.06 1.09 -13.07
CA GLY A 100 20.08 1.83 -13.86
C GLY A 100 18.64 1.74 -13.33
N GLN A 101 18.45 1.14 -12.14
CA GLN A 101 17.18 1.03 -11.47
C GLN A 101 16.78 2.34 -10.77
N LEU A 102 15.50 2.68 -10.82
CA LEU A 102 15.00 3.84 -10.08
C LEU A 102 14.84 3.45 -8.60
N LEU A 103 15.48 4.21 -7.71
CA LEU A 103 15.41 4.01 -6.27
C LEU A 103 14.61 5.14 -5.64
N ILE A 104 13.56 4.79 -4.91
CA ILE A 104 12.72 5.71 -4.16
C ILE A 104 12.93 5.38 -2.68
N MET A 105 13.54 6.29 -1.94
CA MET A 105 14.01 6.08 -0.58
C MET A 105 13.26 6.96 0.40
N SER A 106 12.87 6.37 1.53
CA SER A 106 12.37 7.08 2.69
C SER A 106 13.48 7.94 3.29
N PRO A 107 13.19 9.19 3.70
CA PRO A 107 14.15 10.00 4.44
C PRO A 107 14.23 9.59 5.91
N ALA A 108 13.43 8.62 6.36
CA ALA A 108 13.40 8.18 7.74
C ALA A 108 14.58 7.25 8.05
N CYS A 109 15.42 7.64 9.00
CA CYS A 109 16.53 6.83 9.49
C CYS A 109 16.03 5.48 10.01
N SER A 110 16.69 4.40 9.60
CA SER A 110 16.32 3.02 9.92
C SER A 110 16.37 2.65 11.41
N HIS A 111 16.95 3.51 12.25
CA HIS A 111 16.97 3.39 13.70
C HIS A 111 15.60 3.66 14.33
N LEU A 112 15.16 4.92 14.35
CA LEU A 112 13.90 5.37 14.99
C LEU A 112 13.16 6.46 14.17
N GLY A 113 13.51 6.63 12.89
CA GLY A 113 12.76 7.47 11.96
C GLY A 113 13.12 8.96 11.94
N CYS A 114 14.21 9.40 12.58
CA CYS A 114 14.73 10.76 12.38
C CYS A 114 15.00 11.02 10.88
N THR A 115 14.65 12.20 10.38
CA THR A 115 14.92 12.58 8.98
C THR A 115 16.42 12.67 8.72
N VAL A 116 16.92 11.92 7.75
CA VAL A 116 18.32 12.02 7.28
C VAL A 116 18.50 13.24 6.36
N VAL A 117 19.70 13.78 6.34
CA VAL A 117 20.10 14.91 5.50
C VAL A 117 21.37 14.57 4.72
N PRO A 118 21.68 15.26 3.61
CA PRO A 118 22.98 15.11 2.96
C PRO A 118 24.13 15.36 3.95
N ALA A 119 25.13 14.49 3.92
CA ALA A 119 26.33 14.61 4.76
C ALA A 119 27.14 15.85 4.37
N SER A 120 27.74 16.52 5.36
CA SER A 120 28.67 17.62 5.12
C SER A 120 30.04 17.10 4.65
N ASP A 121 30.87 17.98 4.07
CA ASP A 121 32.22 17.63 3.62
C ASP A 121 33.06 16.97 4.73
N ALA A 122 33.00 17.51 5.96
CA ALA A 122 33.71 16.95 7.10
C ALA A 122 33.23 15.53 7.49
N GLN A 123 31.93 15.26 7.32
CA GLN A 123 31.35 13.94 7.55
C GLN A 123 31.78 12.95 6.46
N GLN A 124 31.81 13.40 5.20
CA GLN A 124 32.32 12.62 4.07
C GLN A 124 33.84 12.37 4.15
N ASP A 125 34.60 13.29 4.74
CA ASP A 125 36.03 13.08 5.01
C ASP A 125 36.27 11.95 6.01
N GLY A 126 35.40 11.80 7.00
CA GLY A 126 35.42 10.68 7.96
C GLY A 126 34.94 9.34 7.38
N ASN A 127 34.02 9.38 6.41
CA ASN A 127 33.57 8.19 5.67
C ASN A 127 33.15 8.58 4.24
N LYS A 128 34.01 8.25 3.27
CA LYS A 128 33.84 8.64 1.86
C LYS A 128 32.60 8.02 1.18
N ASN A 129 32.05 6.95 1.75
CA ASN A 129 30.85 6.30 1.22
C ASN A 129 29.55 6.90 1.80
N MET A 130 29.64 7.80 2.78
CA MET A 130 28.48 8.39 3.41
C MET A 130 27.92 9.53 2.56
N PHE A 131 26.71 9.36 2.04
CA PHE A 131 25.98 10.40 1.34
C PHE A 131 24.92 11.05 2.24
N PHE A 132 24.20 10.26 3.02
CA PHE A 132 23.23 10.73 4.00
C PHE A 132 23.76 10.56 5.42
N TRP A 133 23.39 11.50 6.28
CA TRP A 133 23.72 11.53 7.68
C TRP A 133 22.47 11.80 8.54
N CYS A 134 22.35 11.08 9.63
CA CYS A 134 21.30 11.24 10.62
C CYS A 134 21.78 12.09 11.80
N PRO A 135 21.15 13.23 12.10
CA PRO A 135 21.61 14.14 13.14
C PRO A 135 21.43 13.64 14.58
N CYS A 136 20.64 12.58 14.79
CA CYS A 136 20.29 12.11 16.13
C CYS A 136 21.48 11.41 16.82
N HIS A 137 22.13 10.45 16.15
CA HIS A 137 23.29 9.71 16.69
C HIS A 137 24.38 9.45 15.64
N GLY A 138 24.29 10.13 14.49
CA GLY A 138 25.30 10.08 13.45
C GLY A 138 25.24 8.92 12.48
N ALA A 139 24.11 8.19 12.39
CA ALA A 139 23.95 7.11 11.41
C ALA A 139 24.22 7.60 9.98
N GLY A 140 24.96 6.81 9.21
CA GLY A 140 25.37 7.14 7.85
C GLY A 140 24.82 6.16 6.83
N PHE A 141 24.41 6.67 5.68
CA PHE A 141 23.94 5.88 4.54
C PHE A 141 24.62 6.32 3.24
N ASP A 142 24.83 5.42 2.29
CA ASP A 142 25.31 5.75 0.95
C ASP A 142 24.23 6.42 0.08
N SER A 143 24.57 6.77 -1.16
CA SER A 143 23.65 7.46 -2.09
C SER A 143 22.47 6.61 -2.55
N GLU A 144 22.54 5.28 -2.37
CA GLU A 144 21.46 4.33 -2.64
C GLU A 144 20.70 3.93 -1.36
N GLY A 145 21.02 4.57 -0.23
CA GLY A 145 20.37 4.35 1.05
C GLY A 145 20.90 3.15 1.84
N GLY A 146 21.97 2.49 1.37
CA GLY A 146 22.64 1.41 2.09
C GLY A 146 23.31 1.91 3.37
N ALA A 147 23.29 1.12 4.45
CA ALA A 147 23.91 1.52 5.71
C ALA A 147 25.43 1.48 5.62
N VAL A 148 26.10 2.55 6.04
CA VAL A 148 27.57 2.63 6.05
C VAL A 148 28.16 2.97 7.41
N TYR A 149 27.37 3.47 8.36
CA TYR A 149 27.86 3.82 9.69
C TYR A 149 26.77 3.82 10.78
N ALA A 150 27.12 3.32 11.97
CA ALA A 150 26.33 3.29 13.21
C ALA A 150 24.96 2.57 13.18
N VAL A 151 24.49 2.10 12.03
CA VAL A 151 23.30 1.25 11.87
C VAL A 151 23.60 0.07 10.96
N LYS A 152 22.87 -1.03 11.11
CA LYS A 152 23.01 -2.23 10.27
C LYS A 152 22.05 -2.28 9.09
N ARG A 153 20.95 -1.53 9.14
CA ARG A 153 19.88 -1.58 8.13
C ARG A 153 19.88 -0.29 7.33
N GLY A 154 19.80 -0.37 6.01
CA GLY A 154 19.65 0.78 5.12
C GLY A 154 18.31 1.50 5.29
N LEU A 155 18.14 2.61 4.57
CA LEU A 155 16.88 3.33 4.46
C LEU A 155 15.81 2.45 3.82
N ASP A 156 14.57 2.64 4.25
CA ASP A 156 13.43 1.99 3.60
C ASP A 156 13.28 2.50 2.18
N THR A 157 12.86 1.61 1.29
CA THR A 157 12.63 1.93 -0.13
C THR A 157 11.17 1.72 -0.48
N TYR A 158 10.76 2.20 -1.64
CA TYR A 158 9.42 1.98 -2.18
C TYR A 158 9.51 1.40 -3.58
N GLU A 159 8.63 0.43 -3.86
CA GLU A 159 8.53 -0.15 -5.19
C GLU A 159 7.96 0.89 -6.17
N PRO A 160 8.65 1.19 -7.28
CA PRO A 160 8.14 2.10 -8.29
C PRO A 160 6.96 1.48 -9.04
N ILE A 161 5.82 2.18 -9.03
CA ILE A 161 4.63 1.82 -9.80
C ILE A 161 4.66 2.63 -11.10
N ILE A 162 4.81 1.96 -12.24
CA ILE A 162 4.88 2.63 -13.55
C ILE A 162 3.51 2.53 -14.22
N SER A 163 2.90 3.68 -14.53
CA SER A 163 1.66 3.76 -15.30
C SER A 163 1.70 4.98 -16.22
N ASP A 164 1.30 4.80 -17.48
CA ASP A 164 1.13 5.89 -18.46
C ASP A 164 2.35 6.83 -18.60
N GLY A 165 3.56 6.26 -18.51
CA GLY A 165 4.82 7.02 -18.60
C GLY A 165 5.22 7.75 -17.32
N SER A 166 4.38 7.71 -16.28
CA SER A 166 4.64 8.29 -14.98
C SER A 166 5.07 7.24 -13.95
N VAL A 167 5.85 7.68 -12.97
CA VAL A 167 6.23 6.89 -11.80
C VAL A 167 5.40 7.33 -10.61
N TYR A 168 4.86 6.35 -9.91
CA TYR A 168 4.13 6.49 -8.67
C TYR A 168 4.77 5.62 -7.59
N PHE A 169 4.37 5.83 -6.35
CA PHE A 169 4.69 4.94 -5.24
C PHE A 169 3.57 4.94 -4.20
N ASP A 170 3.48 3.87 -3.43
CA ASP A 170 2.52 3.73 -2.34
C ASP A 170 3.19 4.10 -1.00
N ILE A 171 2.78 5.23 -0.42
CA ILE A 171 3.36 5.74 0.84
C ILE A 171 3.17 4.77 2.03
N MET A 172 2.20 3.84 1.92
CA MET A 172 1.85 2.88 2.97
C MET A 172 2.59 1.55 2.85
N LYS A 173 3.42 1.37 1.81
CA LYS A 173 4.16 0.13 1.57
C LYS A 173 5.68 0.36 1.49
N PRO A 174 6.31 0.86 2.57
CA PRO A 174 7.76 0.87 2.65
C PRO A 174 8.30 -0.56 2.69
N MET A 175 9.36 -0.79 1.93
CA MET A 175 10.14 -2.02 1.94
C MET A 175 11.37 -1.80 2.83
N PRO A 176 11.63 -2.69 3.81
CA PRO A 176 12.81 -2.58 4.65
C PRO A 176 14.10 -2.49 3.83
N GLY A 177 14.97 -1.53 4.16
CA GLY A 177 16.30 -1.43 3.57
C GLY A 177 17.17 -2.67 3.83
N ALA A 178 18.15 -2.92 2.96
CA ALA A 178 19.07 -4.04 3.08
C ALA A 178 19.88 -3.98 4.39
N THR A 179 20.19 -5.16 4.96
CA THR A 179 21.00 -5.27 6.18
C THR A 179 22.43 -5.66 5.85
N ILE A 180 23.39 -5.00 6.49
CA ILE A 180 24.80 -5.43 6.54
C ILE A 180 24.98 -6.31 7.78
N ASP A 181 25.52 -7.52 7.57
CA ASP A 181 25.80 -8.48 8.64
C ASP A 181 27.10 -8.14 9.38
#